data_AF-A0AAU1YVP6-F1
#
_entry.id   AF-A0AAU1YVP6-F1
#
_cell.length_a   1.000
_cell.length_b   1.000
_cell.length_c   1.000
_cell.angle_alpha   90.00
_cell.angle_beta   90.00
_cell.angle_gamma   90.00
#
_symmetry.space_group_name_H-M   'P 1'
#
loop_
_entity.id
_entity.type
_entity.pdbx_description
1 polymer ?
#
loop_
_entity_poly.entity_id
_entity_poly.type
_entity_poly.pdbx_seq_one_letter_code
_entity_poly.pdbx_strand_id
1 'polypeptide(L)'
;MIELEGVPELIDPVMVAAFEGWNDAGDAASGAVAHLDREWKGEVFAALDAEDYYDFQVNRPTVWLDNGVRKITWPTTRLSVVRIGGTKPRDLVLVRGIEPSMRWRSFCNEILGFAHELGVEMVVILGALLGDTPHTRPVPVSGVTSDADLARTMDLEETKYEGPTGIVGILQEACTHAGVPAVSLWAAVPHYVSQPPNPKATLALLNRLEDLIDIRIPLGELPEDARAWQLGVDQLAAEDSEVAEYVQTLEEARDTADLPEASGDAIAREFERYLRRRDPAAGPETATDTGSYFRDLSGGRPQPKPKPDGTADPDGTADPDAAADPDAAPGTDRPAEGTGEGDADTP
;
A
#
# COMPACT_ATOMS: atom_id res chain seq x y z
N MET A 1 -17.51 15.02 -16.34
CA MET A 1 -16.76 16.01 -15.55
C MET A 1 -17.43 16.01 -14.20
N ILE A 2 -16.71 15.60 -13.16
CA ILE A 2 -17.21 15.57 -11.80
C ILE A 2 -17.05 17.00 -11.28
N GLU A 3 -18.13 17.69 -10.95
CA GLU A 3 -18.04 19.03 -10.35
C GLU A 3 -17.79 18.90 -8.84
N LEU A 4 -16.59 19.28 -8.40
CA LEU A 4 -16.20 19.28 -6.98
C LEU A 4 -16.48 20.64 -6.35
N GLU A 5 -17.73 20.87 -5.97
CA GLU A 5 -18.09 22.07 -5.23
C GLU A 5 -17.52 22.02 -3.80
N GLY A 6 -16.74 23.03 -3.43
CA GLY A 6 -16.28 23.22 -2.04
C GLY A 6 -14.94 22.56 -1.69
N VAL A 7 -14.29 21.86 -2.62
CA VAL A 7 -12.94 21.30 -2.38
C VAL A 7 -11.87 22.34 -2.76
N PRO A 8 -10.97 22.72 -1.84
CA PRO A 8 -9.88 23.65 -2.15
C PRO A 8 -8.81 23.00 -3.04
N GLU A 9 -7.98 23.82 -3.69
CA GLU A 9 -6.79 23.34 -4.39
C GLU A 9 -5.83 22.64 -3.39
N LEU A 10 -5.45 21.41 -3.75
CA LEU A 10 -4.63 20.55 -2.91
C LEU A 10 -3.13 20.74 -3.20
N ILE A 11 -2.30 20.45 -2.20
CA ILE A 11 -0.84 20.55 -2.27
C ILE A 11 -0.26 19.13 -2.32
N ASP A 12 0.44 18.80 -3.40
CA ASP A 12 1.08 17.50 -3.68
C ASP A 12 0.20 16.28 -3.28
N PRO A 13 -1.08 16.21 -3.68
CA PRO A 13 -2.02 15.28 -3.08
C PRO A 13 -1.69 13.81 -3.36
N VAL A 14 -1.79 12.97 -2.32
CA VAL A 14 -1.75 11.50 -2.43
C VAL A 14 -3.11 10.94 -2.10
N MET A 15 -3.61 10.05 -2.96
CA MET A 15 -4.83 9.30 -2.65
C MET A 15 -4.47 8.05 -1.85
N VAL A 16 -5.09 7.84 -0.70
CA VAL A 16 -4.94 6.62 0.12
C VAL A 16 -6.27 5.88 0.15
N ALA A 17 -6.33 4.70 -0.43
CA ALA A 17 -7.55 3.92 -0.58
C ALA A 17 -7.52 2.63 0.25
N ALA A 18 -8.65 2.27 0.88
CA ALA A 18 -8.83 0.96 1.50
C ALA A 18 -10.27 0.48 1.30
N PHE A 19 -10.42 -0.82 1.06
CA PHE A 19 -11.70 -1.45 0.80
C PHE A 19 -11.93 -2.62 1.77
N GLU A 20 -13.00 -2.54 2.55
CA GLU A 20 -13.47 -3.60 3.43
C GLU A 20 -13.81 -4.86 2.60
N GLY A 21 -13.76 -6.04 3.23
CA GLY A 21 -14.12 -7.31 2.60
C GLY A 21 -12.91 -8.21 2.37
N TRP A 22 -12.81 -8.80 1.17
CA TRP A 22 -11.83 -9.86 0.87
C TRP A 22 -10.36 -9.39 1.01
N ASN A 23 -10.12 -8.09 0.79
CA ASN A 23 -8.79 -7.48 0.79
C ASN A 23 -8.36 -6.89 2.15
N ASP A 24 -9.13 -7.13 3.23
CA ASP A 24 -8.96 -6.41 4.50
C ASP A 24 -9.02 -7.32 5.73
N ALA A 25 -8.07 -8.25 5.84
CA ALA A 25 -7.95 -9.10 7.01
C ALA A 25 -7.86 -8.29 8.32
N GLY A 26 -8.72 -8.61 9.28
CA GLY A 26 -8.76 -7.95 10.59
C GLY A 26 -9.22 -6.48 10.55
N ASP A 27 -9.89 -6.04 9.48
CA ASP A 27 -10.24 -4.64 9.21
C ASP A 27 -9.03 -3.68 9.30
N ALA A 28 -7.83 -4.19 8.99
CA ALA A 28 -6.58 -3.50 9.22
C ALA A 28 -6.39 -2.28 8.32
N ALA A 29 -6.67 -2.42 7.02
CA ALA A 29 -6.52 -1.39 5.99
C ALA A 29 -7.64 -0.34 6.07
N SER A 30 -8.91 -0.77 6.17
CA SER A 30 -10.01 0.18 6.39
C SER A 30 -9.87 0.90 7.73
N GLY A 31 -9.37 0.20 8.76
CA GLY A 31 -9.01 0.78 10.06
C GLY A 31 -7.90 1.83 9.97
N ALA A 32 -6.91 1.63 9.09
CA ALA A 32 -5.85 2.61 8.85
C ALA A 32 -6.42 3.89 8.22
N VAL A 33 -7.23 3.79 7.17
CA VAL A 33 -7.85 4.98 6.55
C VAL A 33 -8.82 5.67 7.51
N ALA A 34 -9.59 4.91 8.29
CA ALA A 34 -10.47 5.45 9.32
C ALA A 34 -9.70 6.18 10.44
N HIS A 35 -8.50 5.71 10.79
CA HIS A 35 -7.62 6.40 11.72
C HIS A 35 -7.15 7.74 11.15
N LEU A 36 -6.66 7.78 9.91
CA LEU A 36 -6.23 9.03 9.26
C LEU A 36 -7.36 10.06 9.20
N ASP A 37 -8.57 9.62 8.82
CA ASP A 37 -9.76 10.46 8.74
C ASP A 37 -10.14 11.04 10.10
N ARG A 38 -10.02 10.25 11.18
CA ARG A 38 -10.31 10.71 12.54
C ARG A 38 -9.24 11.67 13.08
N GLU A 39 -7.97 11.31 12.99
CA GLU A 39 -6.89 12.09 13.61
C GLU A 39 -6.72 13.46 12.95
N TRP A 40 -6.89 13.51 11.62
CA TRP A 40 -6.80 14.75 10.87
C TRP A 40 -8.13 15.40 10.52
N LYS A 41 -9.25 14.84 11.00
CA LYS A 41 -10.60 15.37 10.81
C LYS A 41 -10.93 15.58 9.32
N GLY A 42 -10.78 14.51 8.55
CA GLY A 42 -11.06 14.53 7.12
C GLY A 42 -12.47 15.02 6.83
N GLU A 43 -12.58 15.80 5.76
CA GLU A 43 -13.85 16.35 5.29
C GLU A 43 -14.36 15.53 4.11
N VAL A 44 -15.46 14.81 4.31
CA VAL A 44 -16.10 14.02 3.24
C VAL A 44 -16.70 14.99 2.22
N PHE A 45 -16.20 14.93 0.99
CA PHE A 45 -16.68 15.76 -0.11
C PHE A 45 -17.45 14.97 -1.18
N ALA A 46 -17.27 13.65 -1.23
CA ALA A 46 -17.97 12.80 -2.17
C ALA A 46 -18.29 11.41 -1.59
N ALA A 47 -19.32 10.80 -2.15
CA ALA A 47 -19.66 9.41 -1.93
C ALA A 47 -20.16 8.82 -3.26
N LEU A 48 -19.73 7.61 -3.58
CA LEU A 48 -20.20 6.90 -4.78
C LEU A 48 -21.64 6.45 -4.57
N ASP A 49 -22.44 6.45 -5.64
CA ASP A 49 -23.80 5.94 -5.58
C ASP A 49 -23.78 4.44 -5.24
N ALA A 50 -24.50 4.08 -4.18
CA ALA A 50 -24.52 2.72 -3.68
C ALA A 50 -25.26 1.76 -4.63
N GLU A 51 -26.29 2.25 -5.34
CA GLU A 51 -27.16 1.41 -6.17
C GLU A 51 -26.43 0.82 -7.38
N ASP A 52 -25.42 1.53 -7.89
CA ASP A 52 -24.66 1.10 -9.08
C ASP A 52 -23.67 -0.02 -8.77
N TYR A 53 -23.16 -0.08 -7.54
CA TYR A 53 -21.98 -0.86 -7.20
C TYR A 53 -22.22 -2.00 -6.22
N TYR A 54 -23.26 -1.94 -5.37
CA TYR A 54 -23.45 -2.90 -4.29
C TYR A 54 -24.67 -3.80 -4.47
N ASP A 55 -24.48 -5.09 -4.21
CA ASP A 55 -25.60 -6.01 -3.99
C ASP A 55 -26.09 -5.85 -2.55
N PHE A 56 -27.27 -5.26 -2.35
CA PHE A 56 -27.84 -5.03 -1.02
C PHE A 56 -28.35 -6.30 -0.31
N GLN A 57 -28.34 -7.47 -0.96
CA GLN A 57 -28.53 -8.74 -0.27
C GLN A 57 -27.28 -9.20 0.48
N VAL A 58 -26.11 -8.85 -0.07
CA VAL A 58 -24.79 -9.08 0.54
C VAL A 58 -24.46 -7.95 1.51
N ASN A 59 -24.49 -6.71 1.02
CA ASN A 59 -24.15 -5.50 1.76
C ASN A 59 -25.43 -4.78 2.23
N ARG A 60 -26.03 -5.27 3.32
CA ARG A 60 -27.33 -4.77 3.77
C ARG A 60 -27.23 -3.35 4.36
N PRO A 61 -28.16 -2.43 3.99
CA PRO A 61 -28.28 -1.15 4.69
C PRO A 61 -28.60 -1.35 6.17
N THR A 62 -28.05 -0.49 7.01
CA THR A 62 -28.25 -0.56 8.47
C THR A 62 -29.29 0.48 8.91
N VAL A 63 -30.27 0.03 9.69
CA VAL A 63 -31.27 0.90 10.32
C VAL A 63 -30.84 1.25 11.75
N TRP A 64 -31.02 2.50 12.14
CA TRP A 64 -30.76 2.95 13.50
C TRP A 64 -31.71 4.09 13.90
N LEU A 65 -31.72 4.44 15.19
CA LEU A 65 -32.55 5.51 15.75
C LEU A 65 -31.65 6.66 16.21
N ASP A 66 -31.91 7.86 15.70
CA ASP A 66 -31.28 9.10 16.15
C ASP A 66 -32.33 9.94 16.88
N ASN A 67 -32.23 10.05 18.21
CA ASN A 67 -33.19 10.80 19.02
C ASN A 67 -34.67 10.42 18.72
N GLY A 68 -34.92 9.13 18.47
CA GLY A 68 -36.24 8.59 18.14
C GLY A 68 -36.63 8.67 16.66
N VAL A 69 -35.82 9.29 15.81
CA VAL A 69 -36.03 9.36 14.35
C VAL A 69 -35.29 8.20 13.68
N ARG A 70 -36.03 7.39 12.91
CA ARG A 70 -35.45 6.27 12.14
C ARG A 70 -34.58 6.81 11.01
N LYS A 71 -33.33 6.34 10.94
CA LYS A 71 -32.39 6.61 9.85
C LYS A 71 -31.93 5.29 9.23
N ILE A 72 -31.59 5.35 7.95
CA ILE A 72 -30.99 4.24 7.20
C ILE A 72 -29.65 4.73 6.68
N THR A 73 -28.60 3.97 6.96
CA THR A 73 -27.27 4.17 6.40
C THR A 73 -27.07 3.14 5.30
N TRP A 74 -26.87 3.62 4.08
CA TRP A 74 -26.51 2.79 2.93
C TRP A 74 -24.99 2.55 2.91
N PRO A 75 -24.53 1.35 2.55
CA PRO A 75 -23.11 1.10 2.30
C PRO A 75 -22.66 1.93 1.09
N THR A 76 -21.50 2.57 1.18
CA THR A 76 -20.94 3.36 0.07
C THR A 76 -19.46 3.59 0.30
N THR A 77 -18.72 3.80 -0.79
CA THR A 77 -17.36 4.32 -0.78
C THR A 77 -17.38 5.83 -0.67
N ARG A 78 -16.73 6.36 0.37
CA ARG A 78 -16.62 7.80 0.63
C ARG A 78 -15.22 8.28 0.29
N LEU A 79 -15.16 9.52 -0.17
CA LEU A 79 -13.92 10.25 -0.36
C LEU A 79 -13.89 11.44 0.60
N SER A 80 -12.80 11.57 1.35
CA SER A 80 -12.54 12.73 2.19
C SER A 80 -11.20 13.39 1.85
N VAL A 81 -11.10 14.68 2.09
CA VAL A 81 -9.83 15.42 2.00
C VAL A 81 -9.29 15.66 3.40
N VAL A 82 -7.99 15.44 3.54
CA VAL A 82 -7.22 15.78 4.73
C VAL A 82 -6.12 16.77 4.35
N ARG A 83 -6.07 17.88 5.08
CA ARG A 83 -5.04 18.91 4.93
C ARG A 83 -3.99 18.73 6.02
N ILE A 84 -2.77 18.33 5.65
CA ILE A 84 -1.69 18.13 6.63
C ILE A 84 -0.86 19.40 6.70
N GLY A 85 -1.00 20.14 7.80
CA GLY A 85 -0.12 21.25 8.12
C GLY A 85 1.29 20.76 8.49
N GLY A 86 2.33 21.55 8.19
CA GLY A 86 3.70 21.19 8.56
C GLY A 86 4.75 21.87 7.70
N THR A 87 6.00 21.42 7.87
CA THR A 87 7.17 21.93 7.13
C THR A 87 7.25 21.40 5.70
N LYS A 88 6.65 20.24 5.42
CA LYS A 88 6.40 19.68 4.08
C LYS A 88 4.89 19.46 3.92
N PRO A 89 4.12 20.46 3.48
CA PRO A 89 2.68 20.30 3.31
C PRO A 89 2.41 19.30 2.19
N ARG A 90 1.60 18.28 2.48
CA ARG A 90 1.09 17.28 1.54
C ARG A 90 -0.33 16.96 1.95
N ASP A 91 -1.27 17.05 1.03
CA ASP A 91 -2.66 16.70 1.29
C ASP A 91 -2.96 15.24 0.98
N LEU A 92 -3.96 14.69 1.64
CA LEU A 92 -4.44 13.33 1.35
C LEU A 92 -5.87 13.36 0.86
N VAL A 93 -6.13 12.51 -0.14
CA VAL A 93 -7.48 12.13 -0.56
C VAL A 93 -7.73 10.73 -0.04
N LEU A 94 -8.53 10.59 1.00
CA LEU A 94 -8.81 9.30 1.61
C LEU A 94 -10.02 8.66 0.92
N VAL A 95 -9.89 7.40 0.51
CA VAL A 95 -10.97 6.61 -0.07
C VAL A 95 -11.23 5.42 0.84
N ARG A 96 -12.43 5.36 1.42
CA ARG A 96 -12.83 4.26 2.31
C ARG A 96 -14.21 3.75 1.95
N GLY A 97 -14.33 2.45 1.76
CA GLY A 97 -15.61 1.82 1.45
C GLY A 97 -15.55 0.32 1.52
N ILE A 98 -16.63 -0.31 1.06
CA ILE A 98 -16.69 -1.75 0.86
C ILE A 98 -16.26 -2.04 -0.57
N GLU A 99 -15.59 -3.16 -0.79
CA GLU A 99 -15.36 -3.69 -2.13
C GLU A 99 -16.68 -3.75 -2.93
N PRO A 100 -16.76 -3.14 -4.13
CA PRO A 100 -17.98 -3.15 -4.92
C PRO A 100 -18.36 -4.59 -5.30
N SER A 101 -19.65 -4.89 -5.41
CA SER A 101 -20.13 -6.21 -5.85
C SER A 101 -20.12 -6.37 -7.36
N MET A 102 -20.21 -5.25 -8.10
CA MET A 102 -20.33 -5.25 -9.56
C MET A 102 -19.77 -3.97 -10.18
N ARG A 103 -19.68 -3.95 -11.52
CA ARG A 103 -19.23 -2.78 -12.31
C ARG A 103 -17.86 -2.22 -11.93
N TRP A 104 -16.92 -3.08 -11.53
CA TRP A 104 -15.59 -2.68 -11.03
C TRP A 104 -14.83 -1.73 -11.97
N ARG A 105 -14.94 -1.92 -13.29
CA ARG A 105 -14.34 -1.00 -14.28
C ARG A 105 -14.90 0.43 -14.17
N SER A 106 -16.23 0.57 -14.03
CA SER A 106 -16.86 1.88 -13.85
C SER A 106 -16.50 2.49 -12.50
N PHE A 107 -16.50 1.67 -11.44
CA PHE A 107 -16.10 2.08 -10.09
C PHE A 107 -14.68 2.65 -10.05
N CYS A 108 -13.70 1.93 -10.61
CA CYS A 108 -12.32 2.42 -10.68
C CYS A 108 -12.19 3.69 -11.54
N ASN A 109 -12.91 3.77 -12.66
CA ASN A 109 -12.92 4.98 -13.49
C ASN A 109 -13.49 6.20 -12.76
N GLU A 110 -14.49 6.00 -11.89
CA GLU A 110 -15.05 7.08 -11.08
C GLU A 110 -14.04 7.58 -10.03
N ILE A 111 -13.39 6.65 -9.31
CA ILE A 111 -12.29 6.98 -8.39
C ILE A 111 -11.15 7.71 -9.12
N LEU A 112 -10.74 7.23 -10.29
CA LEU A 112 -9.73 7.89 -11.12
C LEU A 112 -10.17 9.26 -11.62
N GLY A 113 -11.47 9.44 -11.89
CA GLY A 113 -12.05 10.74 -12.21
C GLY A 113 -11.83 11.74 -11.07
N PHE A 114 -12.08 11.32 -9.82
CA PHE A 114 -11.76 12.13 -8.65
C PHE A 114 -10.25 12.38 -8.50
N ALA A 115 -9.42 11.35 -8.68
CA ALA A 115 -7.97 11.49 -8.60
C ALA A 115 -7.44 12.52 -9.61
N HIS A 116 -7.95 12.48 -10.84
CA HIS A 116 -7.57 13.41 -11.91
C HIS A 116 -8.00 14.85 -11.60
N GLU A 117 -9.26 15.06 -11.21
CA GLU A 117 -9.79 16.40 -10.91
C GLU A 117 -9.07 17.05 -9.71
N LEU A 118 -8.65 16.23 -8.74
CA LEU A 118 -7.92 16.67 -7.54
C LEU A 118 -6.41 16.80 -7.75
N GLY A 119 -5.88 16.45 -8.93
CA GLY A 119 -4.45 16.52 -9.22
C GLY A 119 -3.60 15.52 -8.43
N VAL A 120 -4.15 14.36 -8.07
CA VAL A 120 -3.44 13.31 -7.31
C VAL A 120 -2.18 12.85 -8.05
N GLU A 121 -1.04 12.88 -7.35
CA GLU A 121 0.26 12.48 -7.90
C GLU A 121 0.53 10.97 -7.78
N MET A 122 -0.11 10.33 -6.79
CA MET A 122 0.07 8.91 -6.50
C MET A 122 -1.15 8.34 -5.78
N VAL A 123 -1.48 7.09 -6.09
CA VAL A 123 -2.49 6.31 -5.36
C VAL A 123 -1.79 5.23 -4.54
N VAL A 124 -2.03 5.21 -3.23
CA VAL A 124 -1.58 4.16 -2.32
C VAL A 124 -2.80 3.37 -1.86
N ILE A 125 -2.83 2.07 -2.16
CA ILE A 125 -3.96 1.19 -1.83
C ILE A 125 -3.55 0.28 -0.68
N LEU A 126 -4.22 0.38 0.46
CA LEU A 126 -3.95 -0.44 1.62
C LEU A 126 -4.78 -1.73 1.54
N GLY A 127 -4.15 -2.84 1.88
CA GLY A 127 -4.78 -4.15 2.01
C GLY A 127 -4.17 -4.94 3.17
N ALA A 128 -4.88 -6.00 3.55
CA ALA A 128 -4.41 -6.98 4.50
C ALA A 128 -4.89 -8.36 4.09
N LEU A 129 -4.02 -9.35 4.22
CA LEU A 129 -4.29 -10.74 3.86
C LEU A 129 -3.97 -11.67 5.01
N LEU A 130 -4.60 -12.84 5.02
CA LEU A 130 -4.25 -13.89 5.96
C LEU A 130 -2.96 -14.56 5.50
N GLY A 131 -2.00 -14.70 6.41
CA GLY A 131 -0.70 -15.27 6.12
C GLY A 131 -0.14 -16.13 7.26
N ASP A 132 0.95 -16.81 6.94
CA ASP A 132 1.72 -17.65 7.86
C ASP A 132 2.74 -16.77 8.59
N THR A 133 2.25 -16.01 9.56
CA THR A 133 3.07 -15.10 10.37
C THR A 133 2.71 -15.20 11.85
N PRO A 134 3.69 -15.18 12.75
CA PRO A 134 3.42 -15.24 14.18
C PRO A 134 2.97 -13.88 14.72
N HIS A 135 1.88 -13.86 15.49
CA HIS A 135 1.35 -12.64 16.13
C HIS A 135 2.33 -12.03 17.15
N THR A 136 3.37 -12.76 17.56
CA THR A 136 4.40 -12.35 18.53
C THR A 136 5.57 -11.58 17.91
N ARG A 137 5.68 -11.52 16.57
CA ARG A 137 6.72 -10.76 15.84
C ARG A 137 6.13 -9.50 15.18
N PRO A 138 6.95 -8.58 14.64
CA PRO A 138 6.44 -7.45 13.86
C PRO A 138 5.61 -7.92 12.67
N VAL A 139 4.51 -7.21 12.37
CA VAL A 139 3.64 -7.53 11.23
C VAL A 139 4.40 -7.23 9.93
N PRO A 140 4.59 -8.23 9.05
CA PRO A 140 5.19 -8.00 7.74
C PRO A 140 4.26 -7.13 6.89
N VAL A 141 4.82 -6.08 6.28
CA VAL A 141 4.10 -5.24 5.32
C VAL A 141 4.89 -5.18 4.01
N SER A 142 4.36 -5.80 2.97
CA SER A 142 4.93 -5.74 1.63
C SER A 142 4.40 -4.50 0.90
N GLY A 143 5.26 -3.83 0.15
CA GLY A 143 4.85 -2.78 -0.78
C GLY A 143 5.07 -3.27 -2.20
N VAL A 144 4.02 -3.29 -3.01
CA VAL A 144 4.05 -3.85 -4.35
C VAL A 144 3.54 -2.86 -5.39
N THR A 145 4.07 -2.95 -6.60
CA THR A 145 3.58 -2.18 -7.75
C THR A 145 3.76 -2.99 -9.04
N SER A 146 2.97 -2.66 -10.06
CA SER A 146 3.06 -3.20 -11.42
C SER A 146 4.02 -2.40 -12.32
N ASP A 147 4.51 -1.24 -11.84
CA ASP A 147 5.46 -0.39 -12.54
C ASP A 147 6.89 -0.71 -12.09
N ALA A 148 7.70 -1.28 -12.98
CA ALA A 148 9.08 -1.66 -12.69
C ALA A 148 10.02 -0.46 -12.39
N ASP A 149 9.72 0.72 -12.93
CA ASP A 149 10.48 1.94 -12.64
C ASP A 149 10.12 2.47 -11.25
N LEU A 150 8.82 2.48 -10.93
CA LEU A 150 8.34 2.85 -9.59
C LEU A 150 8.86 1.88 -8.52
N ALA A 151 8.87 0.57 -8.82
CA ALA A 151 9.39 -0.46 -7.93
C ALA A 151 10.85 -0.18 -7.54
N ARG A 152 11.70 0.12 -8.53
CA ARG A 152 13.12 0.42 -8.31
C ARG A 152 13.34 1.74 -7.58
N THR A 153 12.58 2.78 -7.92
CA THR A 153 12.78 4.12 -7.35
C THR A 153 12.30 4.24 -5.91
N MET A 154 11.30 3.44 -5.52
CA MET A 154 10.69 3.47 -4.19
C MET A 154 11.07 2.28 -3.29
N ASP A 155 12.00 1.42 -3.72
CA ASP A 155 12.38 0.18 -3.01
C ASP A 155 11.14 -0.68 -2.67
N LEU A 156 10.36 -0.99 -3.71
CA LEU A 156 9.16 -1.82 -3.66
C LEU A 156 9.36 -3.08 -4.49
N GLU A 157 8.51 -4.07 -4.24
CA GLU A 157 8.49 -5.31 -5.00
C GLU A 157 7.65 -5.14 -6.28
N GLU A 158 8.18 -5.64 -7.40
CA GLU A 158 7.39 -5.76 -8.63
C GLU A 158 6.45 -6.97 -8.49
N THR A 159 5.15 -6.76 -8.69
CA THR A 159 4.18 -7.86 -8.61
C THR A 159 4.32 -8.82 -9.79
N LYS A 160 4.34 -10.12 -9.49
CA LYS A 160 4.35 -11.23 -10.47
C LYS A 160 3.22 -12.21 -10.23
N TYR A 161 2.23 -11.80 -9.45
CA TYR A 161 1.13 -12.66 -9.03
C TYR A 161 0.19 -12.95 -10.21
N GLU A 162 -0.16 -14.24 -10.37
CA GLU A 162 -1.20 -14.70 -11.29
C GLU A 162 -2.27 -15.46 -10.50
N GLY A 163 -3.52 -15.03 -10.62
CA GLY A 163 -4.64 -15.64 -9.91
C GLY A 163 -5.84 -14.71 -9.74
N PRO A 164 -6.85 -15.11 -8.97
CA PRO A 164 -7.97 -14.25 -8.61
C PRO A 164 -7.49 -12.97 -7.91
N THR A 165 -8.09 -11.83 -8.25
CA THR A 165 -7.79 -10.53 -7.64
C THR A 165 -9.04 -9.84 -7.17
N GLY A 166 -8.88 -8.92 -6.21
CA GLY A 166 -9.93 -8.05 -5.70
C GLY A 166 -9.89 -6.66 -6.33
N ILE A 167 -10.72 -5.77 -5.81
CA ILE A 167 -10.78 -4.37 -6.27
C ILE A 167 -9.45 -3.64 -6.13
N VAL A 168 -8.61 -4.03 -5.17
CA VAL A 168 -7.27 -3.45 -4.98
C VAL A 168 -6.41 -3.63 -6.23
N GLY A 169 -6.34 -4.85 -6.77
CA GLY A 169 -5.56 -5.13 -7.97
C GLY A 169 -6.15 -4.46 -9.22
N ILE A 170 -7.47 -4.42 -9.31
CA ILE A 170 -8.16 -3.79 -10.45
C ILE A 170 -8.04 -2.27 -10.44
N LEU A 171 -8.06 -1.63 -9.27
CA LEU A 171 -7.77 -0.21 -9.14
C LEU A 171 -6.31 0.09 -9.47
N GLN A 172 -5.36 -0.73 -8.99
CA GLN A 172 -3.94 -0.57 -9.32
C GLN A 172 -3.70 -0.68 -10.84
N GLU A 173 -4.30 -1.67 -11.51
CA GLU A 173 -4.23 -1.83 -12.97
C GLU A 173 -4.85 -0.63 -13.70
N ALA A 174 -6.01 -0.14 -13.23
CA ALA A 174 -6.66 1.04 -13.79
C ALA A 174 -5.79 2.30 -13.66
N CYS A 175 -5.10 2.49 -12.52
CA CYS A 175 -4.13 3.57 -12.35
C CYS A 175 -2.97 3.45 -13.35
N THR A 176 -2.40 2.26 -13.52
CA THR A 176 -1.34 2.01 -14.51
C THR A 176 -1.80 2.39 -15.92
N HIS A 177 -2.99 1.98 -16.34
CA HIS A 177 -3.54 2.34 -17.65
C HIS A 177 -3.80 3.84 -17.81
N ALA A 178 -4.14 4.54 -16.72
CA ALA A 178 -4.33 5.98 -16.70
C ALA A 178 -3.01 6.78 -16.58
N GLY A 179 -1.87 6.11 -16.41
CA GLY A 179 -0.57 6.75 -16.18
C GLY A 179 -0.44 7.41 -14.80
N VAL A 180 -1.24 6.99 -13.82
CA VAL A 180 -1.16 7.47 -12.43
C VAL A 180 -0.30 6.48 -11.63
N PRO A 181 0.80 6.92 -10.99
CA PRO A 181 1.61 6.07 -10.13
C PRO A 181 0.77 5.41 -9.04
N ALA A 182 0.88 4.08 -8.91
CA ALA A 182 0.12 3.32 -7.93
C ALA A 182 0.96 2.28 -7.21
N VAL A 183 0.77 2.21 -5.88
CA VAL A 183 1.42 1.27 -4.98
C VAL A 183 0.34 0.62 -4.12
N SER A 184 0.46 -0.67 -3.83
CA SER A 184 -0.34 -1.29 -2.77
C SER A 184 0.53 -1.76 -1.61
N LEU A 185 0.04 -1.55 -0.38
CA LEU A 185 0.68 -2.00 0.85
C LEU A 185 -0.15 -3.11 1.47
N TRP A 186 0.47 -4.26 1.76
CA TRP A 186 -0.21 -5.45 2.24
C TRP A 186 0.34 -5.92 3.57
N ALA A 187 -0.50 -5.86 4.62
CA ALA A 187 -0.17 -6.45 5.91
C ALA A 187 -0.51 -7.95 5.94
N ALA A 188 0.44 -8.78 6.38
CA ALA A 188 0.20 -10.19 6.64
C ALA A 188 -0.39 -10.35 8.05
N VAL A 189 -1.64 -10.77 8.15
CA VAL A 189 -2.36 -11.03 9.40
C VAL A 189 -2.30 -12.53 9.71
N PRO A 190 -1.96 -12.94 10.95
CA PRO A 190 -1.97 -14.35 11.33
C PRO A 190 -3.35 -14.99 11.09
N HIS A 191 -3.41 -16.04 10.28
CA HIS A 191 -4.69 -16.64 9.88
C HIS A 191 -5.50 -17.22 11.06
N TYR A 192 -4.82 -17.67 12.12
CA TYR A 192 -5.45 -18.19 13.34
C TYR A 192 -6.04 -17.09 14.24
N VAL A 193 -5.72 -15.81 14.00
CA VAL A 193 -6.37 -14.65 14.64
C VAL A 193 -6.76 -13.63 13.57
N SER A 194 -7.81 -13.97 12.83
CA SER A 194 -8.34 -13.19 11.72
C SER A 194 -9.55 -12.31 12.09
N GLN A 195 -10.09 -12.46 13.31
CA GLN A 195 -11.27 -11.69 13.74
C GLN A 195 -10.92 -10.20 13.88
N PRO A 196 -11.68 -9.30 13.22
CA PRO A 196 -11.53 -7.87 13.43
C PRO A 196 -11.96 -7.44 14.85
N PRO A 197 -11.37 -6.36 15.39
CA PRO A 197 -10.32 -5.53 14.80
C PRO A 197 -8.90 -6.06 15.08
N ASN A 198 -7.95 -5.80 14.17
CA ASN A 198 -6.52 -6.03 14.37
C ASN A 198 -5.73 -4.70 14.39
N PRO A 199 -5.64 -4.02 15.56
CA PRO A 199 -4.93 -2.75 15.69
C PRO A 199 -3.42 -2.87 15.43
N LYS A 200 -2.83 -4.05 15.63
CA LYS A 200 -1.41 -4.28 15.37
C LYS A 200 -1.09 -4.22 13.87
N ALA A 201 -1.95 -4.81 13.03
CA ALA A 201 -1.84 -4.74 11.58
C ALA A 201 -2.13 -3.33 11.04
N THR A 202 -3.16 -2.66 11.56
CA THR A 202 -3.43 -1.23 11.26
C THR A 202 -2.22 -0.35 11.54
N LEU A 203 -1.62 -0.50 12.73
CA LEU A 203 -0.43 0.23 13.13
C LEU A 203 0.75 -0.02 12.18
N ALA A 204 0.95 -1.26 11.74
CA ALA A 204 2.00 -1.61 10.80
C ALA A 204 1.79 -0.97 9.41
N LEU A 205 0.56 -0.97 8.90
CA LEU A 205 0.21 -0.30 7.63
C LEU A 205 0.45 1.21 7.71
N LEU A 206 0.04 1.85 8.80
CA LEU A 206 0.26 3.28 9.01
C LEU A 206 1.75 3.62 9.09
N ASN A 207 2.55 2.82 9.80
CA ASN A 207 4.00 3.01 9.84
C ASN A 207 4.64 2.89 8.45
N ARG A 208 4.22 1.89 7.65
CA ARG A 208 4.73 1.72 6.28
C ARG A 208 4.27 2.83 5.35
N LEU A 209 3.05 3.33 5.52
CA LEU A 209 2.53 4.48 4.79
C LEU A 209 3.34 5.75 5.12
N GLU A 210 3.58 6.04 6.42
CA GLU A 210 4.45 7.14 6.88
C GLU A 210 5.82 7.11 6.19
N ASP A 211 6.45 5.93 6.11
CA ASP A 211 7.73 5.77 5.42
C ASP A 211 7.62 6.02 3.90
N LEU A 212 6.52 5.57 3.27
CA LEU A 212 6.33 5.66 1.82
C LEU A 212 6.11 7.10 1.34
N ILE A 213 5.29 7.88 2.05
CA ILE A 213 4.88 9.22 1.63
C ILE A 213 5.55 10.35 2.42
N ASP A 214 6.48 10.01 3.31
CA ASP A 214 7.30 10.92 4.13
C ASP A 214 6.47 11.93 4.95
N ILE A 215 5.33 11.47 5.48
CA ILE A 215 4.48 12.26 6.39
C ILE A 215 4.46 11.64 7.78
N ARG A 216 4.48 12.47 8.82
CA ARG A 216 4.36 12.00 10.20
C ARG A 216 2.89 11.78 10.55
N ILE A 217 2.52 10.54 10.82
CA ILE A 217 1.15 10.14 11.19
C ILE A 217 1.02 10.15 12.72
N PRO A 218 0.09 10.92 13.30
CA PRO A 218 -0.18 10.86 14.74
C PRO A 218 -0.91 9.56 15.08
N LEU A 219 -0.21 8.61 15.73
CA LEU A 219 -0.74 7.26 15.97
C LEU A 219 -1.77 7.16 17.12
N GLY A 220 -1.91 8.21 17.95
CA GLY A 220 -2.81 8.20 19.11
C GLY A 220 -2.55 7.00 20.03
N GLU A 221 -3.63 6.34 20.46
CA GLU A 221 -3.62 5.14 21.33
C GLU A 221 -3.42 3.81 20.57
N LEU A 222 -3.22 3.85 19.24
CA LEU A 222 -3.03 2.61 18.46
C LEU A 222 -1.87 1.72 18.95
N PRO A 223 -0.71 2.26 19.39
CA PRO A 223 0.37 1.44 19.95
C PRO A 223 -0.06 0.67 21.21
N GLU A 224 -0.82 1.30 22.09
CA GLU A 224 -1.39 0.71 23.30
C GLU A 224 -2.42 -0.36 22.95
N ASP A 225 -3.33 -0.07 22.01
CA ASP A 225 -4.34 -1.02 21.51
C ASP A 225 -3.67 -2.25 20.86
N ALA A 226 -2.62 -2.05 20.07
CA ALA A 226 -1.84 -3.12 19.45
C ALA A 226 -1.18 -4.03 20.51
N ARG A 227 -0.65 -3.44 21.59
CA ARG A 227 -0.06 -4.20 22.71
C ARG A 227 -1.12 -4.98 23.48
N ALA A 228 -2.26 -4.36 23.77
CA ALA A 228 -3.37 -5.00 24.46
C ALA A 228 -3.93 -6.17 23.64
N TRP A 229 -4.09 -5.98 22.33
CA TRP A 229 -4.47 -7.02 21.39
C TRP A 229 -3.48 -8.18 21.43
N GLN A 230 -2.17 -7.91 21.33
CA GLN A 230 -1.15 -8.97 21.34
C GLN A 230 -1.21 -9.80 22.64
N LEU A 231 -1.32 -9.16 23.81
CA LEU A 231 -1.45 -9.88 25.08
C LEU A 231 -2.70 -10.77 25.13
N GLY A 232 -3.82 -10.30 24.55
CA GLY A 232 -5.04 -11.10 24.44
C GLY A 232 -4.84 -12.33 23.55
N VAL A 233 -4.13 -12.18 22.43
CA VAL A 233 -3.81 -13.30 21.54
C VAL A 233 -2.83 -14.27 22.19
N ASP A 234 -1.80 -13.78 22.86
CA ASP A 234 -0.82 -14.59 23.59
C ASP A 234 -1.55 -15.53 24.59
N GLN A 235 -2.55 -15.00 25.30
CA GLN A 235 -3.34 -15.76 26.26
C GLN A 235 -4.18 -16.84 25.57
N LEU A 236 -4.89 -16.51 24.49
CA LEU A 236 -5.70 -17.46 23.74
C LEU A 236 -4.86 -18.57 23.10
N ALA A 237 -3.70 -18.21 22.54
CA ALA A 237 -2.78 -19.17 21.94
C ALA A 237 -2.17 -20.11 23.00
N ALA A 238 -1.93 -19.65 24.23
CA ALA A 238 -1.42 -20.47 25.31
C ALA A 238 -2.43 -21.49 25.86
N GLU A 239 -3.74 -21.28 25.63
CA GLU A 239 -4.79 -22.22 26.04
C GLU A 239 -4.89 -23.45 25.12
N ASP A 240 -4.33 -23.37 23.90
CA ASP A 240 -4.33 -24.44 22.91
C ASP A 240 -2.89 -24.84 22.54
N SER A 241 -2.49 -26.05 22.95
CA SER A 241 -1.12 -26.55 22.70
C SER A 241 -0.80 -26.70 21.22
N GLU A 242 -1.77 -27.03 20.37
CA GLU A 242 -1.53 -27.16 18.93
C GLU A 242 -1.24 -25.79 18.30
N VAL A 243 -2.00 -24.76 18.72
CA VAL A 243 -1.76 -23.37 18.30
C VAL A 243 -0.41 -22.87 18.81
N ALA A 244 -0.05 -23.15 20.07
CA ALA A 244 1.23 -22.74 20.65
C ALA A 244 2.43 -23.35 19.90
N GLU A 245 2.41 -24.66 19.61
CA GLU A 245 3.45 -25.34 18.82
C GLU A 245 3.54 -24.78 17.40
N TYR A 246 2.40 -24.48 16.79
CA TYR A 246 2.35 -23.89 15.47
C TYR A 246 2.92 -22.47 15.44
N VAL A 247 2.57 -21.63 16.41
CA VAL A 247 3.15 -20.27 16.57
C VAL A 247 4.66 -20.36 16.71
N GLN A 248 5.18 -21.27 17.52
CA GLN A 248 6.62 -21.48 17.67
C GLN A 248 7.29 -21.83 16.32
N THR A 249 6.67 -22.71 15.53
CA THR A 249 7.17 -23.06 14.20
C THR A 249 7.25 -21.83 13.28
N LEU A 250 6.22 -20.97 13.32
CA LEU A 250 6.20 -19.72 12.55
C LEU A 250 7.26 -18.71 13.03
N GLU A 251 7.49 -18.63 14.34
CA GLU A 251 8.57 -17.81 14.92
C GLU A 251 9.94 -18.27 14.45
N GLU A 252 10.23 -19.57 14.51
CA GLU A 252 11.51 -20.14 14.06
C GLU A 252 11.75 -19.88 12.56
N ALA A 253 10.73 -20.07 11.74
CA ALA A 253 10.80 -19.78 10.31
C ALA A 253 11.07 -18.29 10.05
N ARG A 254 10.42 -17.39 10.81
CA ARG A 254 10.58 -15.95 10.66
C ARG A 254 11.96 -15.46 11.11
N ASP A 255 12.36 -15.85 12.32
CA ASP A 255 13.62 -15.42 12.91
C ASP A 255 14.81 -15.91 12.08
N THR A 256 14.70 -17.09 11.44
CA THR A 256 15.71 -17.61 10.51
C THR A 256 15.83 -16.73 9.26
N ALA A 257 14.71 -16.26 8.70
CA ALA A 257 14.71 -15.39 7.53
C ALA A 257 15.27 -13.98 7.83
N ASP A 258 15.10 -13.51 9.08
CA ASP A 258 15.52 -12.17 9.50
C ASP A 258 16.99 -12.08 9.97
N LEU A 259 17.75 -13.19 9.97
CA LEU A 259 19.14 -13.22 10.44
C LEU A 259 20.07 -12.21 9.71
N PRO A 260 21.07 -11.61 10.40
CA PRO A 260 21.86 -10.49 9.86
C PRO A 260 22.71 -10.79 8.62
N GLU A 261 23.01 -12.06 8.34
CA GLU A 261 23.66 -12.46 7.08
C GLU A 261 22.71 -12.28 5.86
N ALA A 262 21.43 -11.99 6.11
CA ALA A 262 20.37 -11.79 5.12
C ALA A 262 19.64 -10.42 5.17
N SER A 263 19.72 -9.60 6.25
CA SER A 263 18.81 -8.44 6.41
C SER A 263 19.39 -7.11 6.97
N GLY A 264 20.62 -6.73 6.60
CA GLY A 264 21.26 -5.47 7.06
C GLY A 264 20.40 -4.19 6.90
N ASP A 265 19.53 -4.14 5.90
CA ASP A 265 18.67 -2.99 5.60
C ASP A 265 17.41 -2.89 6.48
N ALA A 266 16.98 -3.97 7.13
CA ALA A 266 15.80 -3.96 8.00
C ALA A 266 16.09 -3.25 9.35
N ILE A 267 17.27 -3.51 9.91
CA ILE A 267 17.72 -2.92 11.18
C ILE A 267 18.01 -1.42 11.02
N ALA A 268 18.61 -1.02 9.88
CA ALA A 268 18.87 0.38 9.58
C ALA A 268 17.56 1.22 9.51
N ARG A 269 16.52 0.67 8.88
CA ARG A 269 15.21 1.33 8.74
C ARG A 269 14.49 1.55 10.08
N GLU A 270 14.50 0.56 10.99
CA GLU A 270 13.91 0.76 12.32
C GLU A 270 14.67 1.79 13.16
N PHE A 271 16.00 1.82 13.04
CA PHE A 271 16.83 2.79 13.75
C PHE A 271 16.60 4.22 13.22
N GLU A 272 16.53 4.40 11.90
CA GLU A 272 16.18 5.68 11.29
C GLU A 272 14.78 6.16 11.72
N ARG A 273 13.79 5.25 11.79
CA ARG A 273 12.44 5.54 12.29
C ARG A 273 12.47 6.04 13.74
N TYR A 274 13.26 5.41 14.60
CA TYR A 274 13.42 5.85 15.99
C TYR A 274 14.03 7.26 16.10
N LEU A 275 14.99 7.60 15.22
CA LEU A 275 15.60 8.93 15.19
C LEU A 275 14.64 10.01 14.66
N ARG A 276 13.90 9.74 13.58
CA ARG A 276 12.88 10.68 13.06
C ARG A 276 11.80 10.99 14.10
N ARG A 277 11.47 10.03 14.98
CA ARG A 277 10.50 10.24 16.06
C ARG A 277 11.02 11.13 17.19
N ARG A 278 12.33 11.20 17.40
CA ARG A 278 12.95 11.89 18.55
C ARG A 278 13.27 13.37 18.32
N ASP A 279 13.18 13.89 17.10
CA ASP A 279 13.29 15.34 16.86
C ASP A 279 11.91 16.03 16.83
N PRO A 280 11.50 16.59 17.97
CA PRO A 280 10.66 17.77 18.02
C PRO A 280 11.34 18.90 18.81
N ALA A 281 12.57 19.29 18.46
CA ALA A 281 13.17 20.58 18.87
C ALA A 281 14.59 20.78 18.29
N ALA A 282 14.71 21.24 17.05
CA ALA A 282 15.89 21.97 16.59
C ALA A 282 15.46 23.00 15.52
N GLY A 283 14.95 24.13 16.00
CA GLY A 283 14.83 25.35 15.19
C GLY A 283 16.21 25.99 14.96
N PRO A 284 16.35 26.88 13.97
CA PRO A 284 17.62 27.26 13.38
C PRO A 284 18.42 28.18 14.32
N GLU A 285 19.64 27.81 14.67
CA GLU A 285 20.56 28.73 15.32
C GLU A 285 21.05 29.77 14.31
N THR A 286 20.52 30.98 14.49
CA THR A 286 20.99 32.23 13.93
C THR A 286 22.47 32.46 14.22
N ALA A 287 23.20 32.85 13.18
CA ALA A 287 24.54 33.39 13.29
C ALA A 287 24.57 34.61 14.21
N THR A 288 25.37 34.56 15.27
CA THR A 288 25.90 35.75 15.94
C THR A 288 27.38 35.60 16.21
N ASP A 289 28.08 36.59 15.67
CA ASP A 289 29.45 37.01 15.82
C ASP A 289 29.97 37.02 17.27
N THR A 290 31.06 36.29 17.53
CA THR A 290 32.06 36.65 18.54
C THR A 290 33.46 36.20 18.09
N GLY A 291 34.23 37.14 17.54
CA GLY A 291 35.51 37.56 18.11
C GLY A 291 36.69 36.56 18.22
N SER A 292 37.57 36.62 17.20
CA SER A 292 39.03 36.80 17.31
C SER A 292 39.82 36.07 18.41
N TYR A 293 40.66 35.11 18.00
CA TYR A 293 42.01 34.94 18.57
C TYR A 293 42.97 34.26 17.57
N PHE A 294 44.11 34.93 17.33
CA PHE A 294 45.39 34.45 16.79
C PHE A 294 45.59 34.19 15.27
N ARG A 295 46.12 35.24 14.61
CA ARG A 295 47.34 35.27 13.76
C ARG A 295 48.40 34.25 14.21
N ASP A 296 49.33 33.72 13.44
CA ASP A 296 49.95 33.96 12.11
C ASP A 296 50.95 32.79 11.98
N LEU A 297 51.21 32.24 10.79
CA LEU A 297 52.52 31.68 10.41
C LEU A 297 52.50 31.32 8.92
N SER A 298 52.93 32.31 8.15
CA SER A 298 53.60 32.25 6.85
C SER A 298 54.20 30.91 6.39
N GLY A 299 54.04 30.61 5.10
CA GLY A 299 55.18 30.19 4.26
C GLY A 299 54.92 29.06 3.24
N GLY A 300 55.04 29.39 1.95
CA GLY A 300 55.66 28.49 0.95
C GLY A 300 54.76 27.74 -0.05
N ARG A 301 54.61 28.29 -1.26
CA ARG A 301 54.27 27.61 -2.54
C ARG A 301 55.40 26.62 -2.97
N PRO A 302 55.30 25.79 -4.06
CA PRO A 302 54.31 25.76 -5.16
C PRO A 302 53.79 24.35 -5.63
N GLN A 303 52.78 24.37 -6.52
CA GLN A 303 52.33 23.27 -7.40
C GLN A 303 53.40 22.81 -8.42
N PRO A 304 53.22 21.60 -8.98
CA PRO A 304 53.24 21.47 -10.45
C PRO A 304 52.04 20.68 -11.04
N LYS A 305 51.66 21.05 -12.28
CA LYS A 305 50.73 20.38 -13.22
C LYS A 305 51.55 19.50 -14.24
N PRO A 306 51.00 18.95 -15.36
CA PRO A 306 50.20 17.72 -15.49
C PRO A 306 50.64 16.75 -16.65
N LYS A 307 49.95 15.58 -16.79
CA LYS A 307 49.76 14.70 -18.01
C LYS A 307 50.99 13.93 -18.58
N PRO A 308 50.87 12.91 -19.47
CA PRO A 308 49.78 12.54 -20.41
C PRO A 308 49.46 11.00 -20.61
N ASP A 309 48.66 10.74 -21.65
CA ASP A 309 47.92 9.56 -22.16
C ASP A 309 48.67 8.29 -22.63
N GLY A 310 47.87 7.22 -22.85
CA GLY A 310 48.02 6.19 -23.90
C GLY A 310 48.74 4.91 -23.43
N THR A 311 48.33 3.68 -23.72
CA THR A 311 47.74 3.04 -24.93
C THR A 311 47.27 1.61 -24.57
N ALA A 312 46.15 1.11 -25.11
CA ALA A 312 45.99 -0.03 -26.06
C ALA A 312 46.91 -1.26 -25.79
N ASP A 313 46.49 -2.54 -25.83
CA ASP A 313 45.66 -3.26 -26.82
C ASP A 313 45.48 -4.75 -26.31
N PRO A 314 45.11 -5.81 -27.07
CA PRO A 314 43.76 -6.36 -27.27
C PRO A 314 43.66 -7.90 -26.98
N ASP A 315 42.71 -8.58 -27.67
CA ASP A 315 42.36 -10.03 -27.74
C ASP A 315 41.38 -10.57 -26.67
N GLY A 316 40.28 -11.24 -27.01
CA GLY A 316 39.83 -11.78 -28.29
C GLY A 316 39.35 -13.24 -28.12
N THR A 317 38.09 -13.51 -28.48
CA THR A 317 37.45 -14.77 -28.97
C THR A 317 35.94 -14.60 -28.80
N ALA A 318 35.11 -14.31 -29.82
CA ALA A 318 34.70 -15.11 -31.01
C ALA A 318 34.11 -16.47 -30.56
N ASP A 319 32.86 -16.84 -30.89
CA ASP A 319 32.31 -17.05 -32.25
C ASP A 319 30.74 -17.16 -32.23
N PRO A 320 30.02 -17.28 -33.37
CA PRO A 320 28.77 -16.57 -33.65
C PRO A 320 27.67 -17.52 -34.23
N ASP A 321 26.74 -16.93 -35.00
CA ASP A 321 25.78 -17.52 -35.97
C ASP A 321 24.53 -18.23 -35.43
N ALA A 322 23.29 -17.79 -35.66
CA ALA A 322 22.55 -17.37 -36.87
C ALA A 322 21.75 -18.50 -37.55
N ALA A 323 20.55 -18.15 -38.01
CA ALA A 323 19.61 -18.89 -38.89
C ALA A 323 18.86 -20.09 -38.26
N ALA A 324 17.63 -20.47 -38.60
CA ALA A 324 16.57 -19.94 -39.46
C ALA A 324 15.28 -20.76 -39.20
N ASP A 325 14.12 -20.17 -39.51
CA ASP A 325 12.85 -20.87 -39.82
C ASP A 325 12.96 -21.53 -41.22
N PRO A 326 12.37 -22.72 -41.50
CA PRO A 326 11.11 -22.73 -42.25
C PRO A 326 10.18 -23.98 -42.12
N ASP A 327 8.93 -23.78 -42.57
CA ASP A 327 8.02 -24.69 -43.31
C ASP A 327 7.50 -26.02 -42.68
N ALA A 328 6.16 -26.13 -42.56
CA ALA A 328 5.31 -26.90 -43.51
C ALA A 328 3.92 -27.30 -42.91
N ALA A 329 2.84 -26.85 -43.55
CA ALA A 329 1.50 -27.47 -43.55
C ALA A 329 1.51 -28.78 -44.41
N PRO A 330 0.43 -29.55 -44.70
CA PRO A 330 -1.02 -29.29 -44.52
C PRO A 330 -1.90 -30.56 -44.22
N GLY A 331 -3.24 -30.43 -44.31
CA GLY A 331 -4.16 -31.53 -44.71
C GLY A 331 -5.27 -31.87 -43.71
N THR A 332 -6.47 -31.31 -43.83
CA THR A 332 -7.69 -31.91 -44.44
C THR A 332 -8.31 -33.09 -43.68
N ASP A 333 -9.46 -32.90 -43.04
CA ASP A 333 -10.75 -33.36 -43.60
C ASP A 333 -11.96 -32.99 -42.71
N ARG A 334 -12.97 -32.42 -43.37
CA ARG A 334 -14.40 -32.37 -43.01
C ARG A 334 -15.09 -33.50 -43.83
N PRO A 335 -16.41 -33.76 -43.74
CA PRO A 335 -17.45 -33.36 -42.78
C PRO A 335 -18.35 -34.56 -42.38
N ALA A 336 -19.42 -34.33 -41.59
CA ALA A 336 -20.79 -34.68 -41.98
C ALA A 336 -21.80 -34.35 -40.86
N GLU A 337 -22.95 -33.87 -41.33
CA GLU A 337 -24.14 -33.42 -40.61
C GLU A 337 -24.92 -34.57 -39.96
N GLY A 338 -25.77 -34.22 -39.00
CA GLY A 338 -26.79 -35.11 -38.45
C GLY A 338 -27.76 -34.33 -37.57
N THR A 339 -28.83 -33.85 -38.19
CA THR A 339 -29.99 -33.17 -37.62
C THR A 339 -30.80 -34.05 -36.67
N GLY A 340 -31.55 -33.43 -35.75
CA GLY A 340 -32.56 -34.11 -34.94
C GLY A 340 -33.22 -33.20 -33.90
N GLU A 341 -34.23 -32.44 -34.32
CA GLU A 341 -35.25 -31.82 -33.47
C GLU A 341 -36.04 -32.88 -32.66
N GLY A 342 -36.58 -32.47 -31.52
CA GLY A 342 -37.56 -33.26 -30.76
C GLY A 342 -38.02 -32.57 -29.48
N ASP A 343 -39.10 -31.80 -29.62
CA ASP A 343 -39.91 -31.14 -28.60
C ASP A 343 -40.32 -32.00 -27.38
N ALA A 344 -40.62 -31.31 -26.29
CA ALA A 344 -41.92 -31.32 -25.58
C ALA A 344 -41.84 -31.48 -24.06
N ASP A 345 -42.20 -30.38 -23.40
CA ASP A 345 -43.19 -30.25 -22.33
C ASP A 345 -43.13 -31.09 -21.04
N THR A 346 -43.00 -30.32 -19.95
CA THR A 346 -43.56 -30.36 -18.59
C THR A 346 -44.63 -31.42 -18.23
N PRO A 347 -44.79 -31.79 -16.94
CA PRO A 347 -45.29 -30.89 -15.88
C PRO A 347 -44.42 -30.74 -14.64
#